data_AF-A0A3M0J0V9-F1
#
_entry.id   AF-A0A3M0J0V9-F1
#
_cell.length_a   1.000
_cell.length_b   1.000
_cell.length_c   1.000
_cell.angle_alpha   90.00
_cell.angle_beta   90.00
_cell.angle_gamma   90.00
#
_symmetry.space_group_name_H-M   'P 1'
#
loop_
_entity.id
_entity.type
_entity.pdbx_description
1 polymer ?
#
loop_
_entity_poly.entity_id
_entity_poly.type
_entity_poly.pdbx_seq_one_letter_code
_entity_poly.pdbx_strand_id
1 'polypeptide(L)'
;MTPEFQSKGGILSKACDYIQELRQSNLRLSEELQGLDQLQMDNEVLRQQVEELKNKNLQLRVWVTGVTGLDWGIFWGAGGSFWAALAGAQVTSEDREVPEHKPVDIPCAAFRSGSSPRIEWKFQRGSSLVLIYYGGQLTEPYRDRVQFSRTSIRFQSVTREDSGKYICEVVGDGSSIAKSEVNLIVQVPPGKPLAHVPSSATVGSRAVLRCSESQGSPPPTFRWYKDGTELPRDPKASAAFRNSSYSLDPSTGELVFEPVGGWDTGDYHCEASNNVGSPQKSDVFRMEASEVNVGGIVAAVVLLLLVLGLAGFGIWFAYSRGYFSSEGLGMDWEGLGGTGMDWEWTGNGLGGTGRDWEGLGGTGTGLGWTGTDWEGLGWTGRDWDGLGQTGNGLGMDWDRLGGTGNGLGQTGRDWEGLGGTGTGLGMDWEGLGGTGNGQGQTGRDWEWTGRDWEWTGRDWEWTGNELGMD
;
A
#
# COMPACT_ATOMS: atom_id res chain seq x y z
N MET A 1 37.00 -50.33 -61.46
CA MET A 1 38.03 -50.67 -60.46
C MET A 1 38.26 -49.43 -59.59
N THR A 2 37.86 -49.54 -58.31
CA THR A 2 38.46 -48.93 -57.09
C THR A 2 38.68 -47.40 -57.01
N PRO A 3 38.57 -46.80 -55.81
CA PRO A 3 37.43 -46.86 -54.88
C PRO A 3 37.04 -45.46 -54.33
N GLU A 4 35.84 -45.37 -53.76
CA GLU A 4 35.37 -44.31 -52.87
C GLU A 4 36.36 -44.06 -51.72
N PHE A 5 36.87 -42.83 -51.61
CA PHE A 5 37.40 -42.29 -50.37
C PHE A 5 36.29 -41.47 -49.70
N GLN A 6 35.46 -42.13 -48.89
CA GLN A 6 34.67 -41.47 -47.86
C GLN A 6 35.63 -40.85 -46.84
N SER A 7 35.97 -39.59 -47.07
CA SER A 7 36.89 -38.81 -46.25
C SER A 7 36.27 -38.50 -44.89
N LYS A 8 37.12 -38.52 -43.87
CA LYS A 8 36.94 -38.17 -42.45
C LYS A 8 36.51 -36.70 -42.23
N GLY A 9 35.51 -36.21 -42.95
CA GLY A 9 35.11 -34.79 -43.00
C GLY A 9 34.11 -34.36 -41.93
N GLY A 10 33.35 -35.29 -41.32
CA GLY A 10 32.24 -34.92 -40.43
C GLY A 10 32.67 -34.32 -39.08
N ILE A 11 33.76 -34.80 -38.49
CA ILE A 11 34.25 -34.33 -37.19
C ILE A 11 35.08 -33.06 -37.35
N LEU A 12 35.92 -33.01 -38.38
CA LEU A 12 36.75 -31.84 -38.69
C LEU A 12 35.91 -30.63 -39.14
N SER A 13 34.84 -30.85 -39.92
CA SER A 13 33.88 -29.79 -40.27
C SER A 13 33.21 -29.23 -39.03
N LYS A 14 32.66 -30.09 -38.15
CA LYS A 14 32.02 -29.65 -36.90
C LYS A 14 32.99 -28.93 -35.96
N ALA A 15 34.24 -29.36 -35.90
CA ALA A 15 35.27 -28.68 -35.13
C ALA A 15 35.59 -27.29 -35.69
N CYS A 16 35.66 -27.14 -37.02
CA CYS A 16 35.82 -25.84 -37.67
C CYS A 16 34.62 -24.92 -37.43
N ASP A 17 33.40 -25.44 -37.54
CA ASP A 17 32.16 -24.67 -37.29
C ASP A 17 32.13 -24.17 -35.83
N TYR A 18 32.49 -25.03 -34.88
CA TYR A 18 32.56 -24.68 -33.45
C TYR A 18 33.63 -23.61 -33.14
N ILE A 19 34.81 -23.71 -33.77
CA ILE A 19 35.87 -22.70 -33.64
C ILE A 19 35.39 -21.35 -34.21
N GLN A 20 34.63 -21.38 -35.30
CA GLN A 20 34.10 -20.18 -35.93
C GLN A 20 33.02 -19.50 -35.07
N GLU A 21 32.13 -20.27 -34.45
CA GLU A 21 31.14 -19.78 -33.48
C GLU A 21 31.80 -19.19 -32.22
N LEU A 22 32.83 -19.85 -31.69
CA LEU A 22 33.61 -19.33 -30.57
C LEU A 22 34.30 -18.01 -30.92
N ARG A 23 34.82 -17.88 -32.13
CA ARG A 23 35.46 -16.66 -32.59
C ARG A 23 34.46 -15.51 -32.72
N GLN A 24 33.25 -15.78 -33.22
CA GLN A 24 32.17 -14.78 -33.27
C GLN A 24 31.70 -14.37 -31.87
N SER A 25 31.58 -15.33 -30.95
CA SER A 25 31.19 -15.05 -29.57
C SER A 25 32.23 -14.19 -28.85
N ASN A 26 33.53 -14.48 -29.03
CA ASN A 26 34.62 -13.67 -28.47
C ASN A 26 34.65 -12.25 -29.04
N LEU A 27 34.34 -12.07 -30.33
CA LEU A 27 34.23 -10.74 -30.94
C LEU A 27 33.08 -9.95 -30.31
N ARG A 28 31.92 -10.59 -30.12
CA ARG A 28 30.75 -9.96 -29.49
C ARG A 28 31.01 -9.56 -28.04
N LEU A 29 31.65 -10.44 -27.26
CA LEU A 29 32.09 -10.15 -25.89
C LEU A 29 33.07 -8.97 -25.84
N SER A 30 33.97 -8.86 -26.82
CA SER A 30 34.89 -7.73 -26.91
C SER A 30 34.18 -6.41 -27.17
N GLU A 31 33.12 -6.40 -27.99
CA GLU A 31 32.30 -5.21 -28.25
C GLU A 31 31.50 -4.80 -27.01
N GLU A 32 30.92 -5.76 -26.28
CA GLU A 32 30.21 -5.50 -25.03
C GLU A 32 31.13 -4.94 -23.93
N LEU A 33 32.35 -5.48 -23.81
CA LEU A 33 33.36 -4.96 -22.88
C LEU A 33 33.74 -3.51 -23.22
N GLN A 34 33.91 -3.17 -24.51
CA GLN A 34 34.15 -1.79 -24.93
C GLN A 34 32.97 -0.87 -24.58
N GLY A 35 31.73 -1.35 -24.69
CA GLY A 35 30.54 -0.60 -24.29
C GLY A 35 30.49 -0.33 -22.78
N LEU A 36 30.88 -1.32 -21.96
CA LEU A 36 30.96 -1.17 -20.51
C LEU A 36 32.05 -0.17 -20.09
N ASP A 37 33.24 -0.24 -20.71
CA ASP A 37 34.32 0.72 -20.45
C ASP A 37 33.90 2.15 -20.81
N GLN A 38 33.18 2.33 -21.92
CA GLN A 38 32.63 3.62 -22.32
C GLN A 38 31.64 4.16 -21.29
N LEU A 39 30.70 3.32 -20.83
CA LEU A 39 29.73 3.70 -19.81
C LEU A 39 30.39 4.04 -18.47
N GLN A 40 31.49 3.36 -18.12
CA GLN A 40 32.25 3.66 -16.92
C GLN A 40 32.94 5.02 -17.03
N MET A 41 33.55 5.33 -18.18
CA MET A 41 34.14 6.66 -18.44
C MET A 41 33.08 7.77 -18.43
N ASP A 42 31.92 7.56 -19.06
CA ASP A 42 30.83 8.54 -19.09
C ASP A 42 30.30 8.84 -17.67
N ASN A 43 30.20 7.82 -16.81
CA ASN A 43 29.84 7.99 -15.39
C ASN A 43 30.88 8.81 -14.62
N GLU A 44 32.17 8.62 -14.89
CA GLU A 44 33.24 9.42 -14.25
C GLU A 44 33.19 10.89 -14.70
N VAL A 45 32.98 11.15 -16.00
CA VAL A 45 32.82 12.52 -16.53
C VAL A 45 31.61 13.22 -15.91
N LEU A 46 30.47 12.53 -15.81
CA LEU A 46 29.28 13.08 -15.16
C LEU A 46 29.54 13.43 -13.69
N ARG A 47 30.26 12.58 -12.95
CA ARG A 47 30.65 12.88 -11.56
C ARG A 47 31.49 14.14 -11.46
N GLN A 48 32.45 14.34 -12.37
CA GLN A 48 33.26 15.56 -12.40
C GLN A 48 32.42 16.81 -12.71
N GLN A 49 31.50 16.73 -13.67
CA GLN A 49 30.59 17.83 -14.01
C GLN A 49 29.69 18.22 -12.83
N VAL A 50 29.19 17.24 -12.08
CA VAL A 50 28.39 17.49 -10.86
C VAL A 50 29.21 18.24 -9.81
N GLU A 51 30.47 17.85 -9.60
CA GLU A 51 31.33 18.50 -8.61
C GLU A 51 31.74 19.93 -9.05
N GLU A 52 31.97 20.13 -10.34
CA GLU A 52 32.20 21.47 -10.90
C GLU A 52 30.96 22.37 -10.75
N LEU A 53 29.77 21.84 -11.01
CA LEU A 53 28.50 22.55 -10.81
C LEU A 53 28.29 22.90 -9.33
N LYS A 54 28.60 21.99 -8.40
CA LYS A 54 28.57 22.29 -6.96
C LYS A 54 29.52 23.43 -6.59
N ASN A 55 30.75 23.41 -7.10
CA ASN A 55 31.73 24.46 -6.82
C ASN A 55 31.32 25.81 -7.44
N LYS A 56 30.81 25.81 -8.68
CA LYS A 56 30.22 27.01 -9.30
C LYS A 56 29.01 27.54 -8.52
N ASN A 57 28.17 26.65 -7.98
CA ASN A 57 27.04 27.05 -7.12
C ASN A 57 27.53 27.68 -5.81
N LEU A 58 28.55 27.10 -5.17
CA LEU A 58 29.25 27.69 -4.02
C LEU A 58 29.81 29.08 -4.33
N GLN A 59 30.47 29.25 -5.48
CA GLN A 59 30.98 30.56 -5.89
C GLN A 59 29.88 31.57 -6.19
N LEU A 60 28.79 31.17 -6.86
CA LEU A 60 27.63 32.03 -7.08
C LEU A 60 26.99 32.45 -5.75
N ARG A 61 26.94 31.58 -4.75
CA ARG A 61 26.43 31.92 -3.39
C ARG A 61 27.34 32.93 -2.69
N VAL A 62 28.66 32.78 -2.79
CA VAL A 62 29.63 33.77 -2.29
C VAL A 62 29.51 35.10 -3.06
N TRP A 63 29.26 35.05 -4.35
CA TRP A 63 29.11 36.24 -5.18
C TRP A 63 27.79 36.97 -4.90
N VAL A 64 26.67 36.25 -4.74
CA VAL A 64 25.39 36.84 -4.31
C VAL A 64 25.50 37.48 -2.92
N THR A 65 26.24 36.86 -2.00
CA THR A 65 26.48 37.45 -0.67
C THR A 65 27.46 38.64 -0.73
N GLY A 66 28.47 38.62 -1.61
CA GLY A 66 29.43 39.70 -1.81
C GLY A 66 28.91 40.93 -2.57
N VAL A 67 28.03 40.72 -3.56
CA VAL A 67 27.39 41.80 -4.35
C VAL A 67 26.41 42.60 -3.50
N THR A 68 25.87 42.05 -2.41
CA THR A 68 25.08 42.83 -1.44
C THR A 68 25.91 43.75 -0.54
N GLY A 69 27.24 43.64 -0.55
CA GLY A 69 28.12 44.29 0.42
C GLY A 69 28.97 45.48 -0.05
N LEU A 70 29.11 45.74 -1.36
CA LEU A 70 30.16 46.68 -1.83
C LEU A 70 29.75 47.78 -2.82
N ASP A 71 28.51 47.83 -3.35
CA ASP A 71 28.10 48.87 -4.31
C ASP A 71 26.98 49.82 -3.82
N TRP A 72 26.86 50.02 -2.50
CA TRP A 72 25.86 50.93 -1.92
C TRP A 72 26.33 52.40 -1.84
N GLY A 73 27.51 52.72 -2.36
CA GLY A 73 28.05 54.09 -2.36
C GLY A 73 27.45 55.03 -3.40
N ILE A 74 26.68 54.54 -4.40
CA ILE A 74 26.36 55.34 -5.60
C ILE A 74 24.85 55.59 -5.82
N PHE A 75 23.93 54.89 -5.16
CA PHE A 75 22.48 55.09 -5.37
C PHE A 75 21.76 55.75 -4.19
N TRP A 76 22.10 57.01 -3.93
CA TRP A 76 21.18 57.91 -3.23
C TRP A 76 20.19 58.50 -4.24
N GLY A 77 18.98 57.97 -4.28
CA GLY A 77 17.91 58.58 -5.07
C GLY A 77 16.74 57.65 -5.36
N ALA A 78 15.65 57.86 -4.62
CA ALA A 78 14.28 57.44 -4.91
C ALA A 78 13.94 55.94 -4.78
N GLY A 79 13.00 55.65 -3.87
CA GLY A 79 12.19 54.43 -3.91
C GLY A 79 12.08 53.68 -2.59
N GLY A 80 11.29 54.21 -1.65
CA GLY A 80 10.90 53.52 -0.42
C GLY A 80 10.05 52.24 -0.63
N SER A 81 9.79 51.85 -1.87
CA SER A 81 8.94 50.73 -2.25
C SER A 81 9.70 49.54 -2.88
N PHE A 82 11.01 49.65 -3.14
CA PHE A 82 11.82 48.50 -3.58
C PHE A 82 12.22 47.58 -2.41
N TRP A 83 12.31 48.13 -1.20
CA TRP A 83 12.76 47.43 0.01
C TRP A 83 11.75 46.46 0.60
N ALA A 84 10.45 46.62 0.29
CA ALA A 84 9.42 45.69 0.73
C ALA A 84 9.52 44.32 0.02
N ALA A 85 10.12 44.26 -1.18
CA ALA A 85 10.18 43.03 -1.98
C ALA A 85 11.36 42.10 -1.60
N LEU A 86 12.33 42.58 -0.80
CA LEU A 86 13.43 41.75 -0.27
C LEU A 86 13.20 41.29 1.19
N ALA A 87 12.13 41.77 1.84
CA ALA A 87 11.75 41.43 3.22
C ALA A 87 11.29 39.97 3.42
N GLY A 88 11.42 39.11 2.40
CA GLY A 88 11.00 37.72 2.43
C GLY A 88 12.01 36.75 1.82
N ALA A 89 13.31 37.10 1.80
CA ALA A 89 14.33 36.21 1.27
C ALA A 89 14.43 34.93 2.13
N GLN A 90 13.78 33.86 1.68
CA GLN A 90 13.94 32.51 2.20
C GLN A 90 15.19 31.88 1.57
N VAL A 91 16.22 31.68 2.37
CA VAL A 91 17.48 31.04 1.97
C VAL A 91 17.44 29.57 2.40
N THR A 92 17.25 28.66 1.46
CA THR A 92 17.41 27.22 1.76
C THR A 92 18.89 26.90 1.89
N SER A 93 19.30 26.42 3.06
CA SER A 93 20.64 25.89 3.29
C SER A 93 20.71 24.43 2.81
N GLU A 94 21.92 23.90 2.66
CA GLU A 94 22.13 22.50 2.30
C GLU A 94 21.71 21.58 3.43
N ASP A 95 21.04 20.48 3.08
CA ASP A 95 20.64 19.44 4.03
C ASP A 95 21.87 18.85 4.74
N ARG A 96 21.69 18.49 6.01
CA ARG A 96 22.76 17.95 6.85
C ARG A 96 22.44 16.52 7.21
N GLU A 97 23.30 15.60 6.81
CA GLU A 97 23.20 14.20 7.21
C GLU A 97 24.27 13.88 8.26
N VAL A 98 23.86 13.34 9.41
CA VAL A 98 24.77 13.12 10.55
C VAL A 98 24.43 11.82 11.26
N PRO A 99 25.41 10.93 11.54
CA PRO A 99 25.18 9.71 12.31
C PRO A 99 24.64 10.00 13.72
N GLU A 100 23.78 9.11 14.20
CA GLU A 100 23.22 9.17 15.55
C GLU A 100 24.33 9.28 16.62
N HIS A 101 24.03 10.03 17.67
CA HIS A 101 24.91 10.37 18.79
C HIS A 101 26.14 11.23 18.48
N LYS A 102 26.27 11.75 17.25
CA LYS A 102 27.33 12.69 16.88
C LYS A 102 26.92 14.15 17.09
N PRO A 103 27.89 15.06 17.29
CA PRO A 103 27.60 16.49 17.34
C PRO A 103 27.31 17.04 15.93
N VAL A 104 26.46 18.06 15.85
CA VAL A 104 26.21 18.82 14.61
C VAL A 104 26.07 20.31 14.89
N ASP A 105 26.67 21.13 14.04
CA ASP A 105 26.47 22.58 14.01
C ASP A 105 25.53 22.93 12.86
N ILE A 106 24.41 23.59 13.17
CA ILE A 106 23.41 24.06 12.21
C ILE A 106 23.54 25.58 12.08
N PRO A 107 24.09 26.11 10.97
CA PRO A 107 24.31 27.54 10.80
C PRO A 107 23.04 28.26 10.30
N CYS A 108 22.82 29.49 10.78
CA CYS A 108 21.82 30.38 10.19
C CYS A 108 22.40 31.06 8.95
N ALA A 109 22.03 30.57 7.77
CA ALA A 109 22.46 31.15 6.50
C ALA A 109 21.82 32.52 6.20
N ALA A 110 20.71 32.84 6.89
CA ALA A 110 19.99 34.10 6.74
C ALA A 110 20.62 35.28 7.52
N PHE A 111 21.60 35.03 8.39
CA PHE A 111 22.20 36.08 9.21
C PHE A 111 22.94 37.13 8.37
N ARG A 112 22.60 38.41 8.58
CA ARG A 112 23.29 39.56 7.97
C ARG A 112 24.02 40.36 9.05
N SER A 113 25.23 40.82 8.73
CA SER A 113 25.98 41.75 9.59
C SER A 113 25.29 43.12 9.60
N GLY A 114 24.82 43.61 10.76
CA GLY A 114 24.02 44.83 10.90
C GLY A 114 23.64 45.16 12.36
N SER A 115 22.79 46.17 12.59
CA SER A 115 22.39 46.61 13.93
C SER A 115 21.51 45.58 14.65
N SER A 116 22.11 44.85 15.60
CA SER A 116 21.50 43.98 16.62
C SER A 116 20.22 43.21 16.22
N PRO A 117 20.22 42.43 15.11
CA PRO A 117 19.08 41.59 14.79
C PRO A 117 18.96 40.45 15.81
N ARG A 118 17.72 40.09 16.19
CA ARG A 118 17.48 38.89 17.02
C ARG A 118 17.35 37.66 16.13
N ILE A 119 17.91 36.55 16.58
CA ILE A 119 17.79 35.25 15.90
C ILE A 119 16.79 34.40 16.69
N GLU A 120 15.87 33.79 15.97
CA GLU A 120 14.92 32.81 16.50
C GLU A 120 15.14 31.47 15.79
N TRP A 121 15.30 30.40 16.56
CA TRP A 121 15.38 29.04 16.02
C TRP A 121 14.10 28.27 16.31
N LYS A 122 13.60 27.59 15.28
CA LYS A 122 12.36 26.82 15.32
C LYS A 122 12.60 25.45 14.69
N PHE A 123 12.02 24.41 15.27
CA PHE A 123 11.98 23.07 14.71
C PHE A 123 10.57 22.76 14.23
N GLN A 124 10.44 22.30 13.00
CA GLN A 124 9.16 21.93 12.45
C GLN A 124 8.86 20.46 12.79
N ARG A 125 7.82 20.24 13.60
CA ARG A 125 7.31 18.92 13.97
C ARG A 125 5.89 18.76 13.38
N GLY A 126 5.81 18.10 12.22
CA GLY A 126 4.57 18.04 11.44
C GLY A 126 4.15 19.44 10.95
N SER A 127 2.93 19.87 11.32
CA SER A 127 2.43 21.23 11.04
C SER A 127 2.74 22.26 12.14
N SER A 128 3.36 21.84 13.25
CA SER A 128 3.67 22.70 14.39
C SER A 128 5.12 23.19 14.38
N LEU A 129 5.36 24.39 14.91
CA LEU A 129 6.69 24.95 15.13
C LEU A 129 7.04 24.93 16.62
N VAL A 130 8.09 24.22 16.97
CA VAL A 130 8.65 24.17 18.32
C VAL A 130 9.79 25.19 18.41
N LEU A 131 9.71 26.13 19.36
CA LEU A 131 10.80 27.09 19.58
C LEU A 131 11.99 26.35 20.20
N ILE A 132 13.20 26.60 19.70
CA ILE A 132 14.47 26.12 20.25
C ILE A 132 15.23 27.26 20.93
N TYR A 133 15.32 28.41 20.26
CA TYR A 133 15.98 29.61 20.76
C TYR A 133 15.10 30.81 20.46
N TYR A 134 14.65 31.49 21.51
CA TYR A 134 13.71 32.61 21.41
C TYR A 134 13.96 33.61 22.54
N GLY A 135 13.86 34.91 22.25
CA GLY A 135 14.05 35.96 23.27
C GLY A 135 15.43 35.96 23.92
N GLY A 136 16.47 35.48 23.22
CA GLY A 136 17.84 35.43 23.73
C GLY A 136 18.16 34.22 24.62
N GLN A 137 17.26 33.24 24.71
CA GLN A 137 17.41 32.05 25.56
C GLN A 137 17.00 30.78 24.85
N LEU A 138 17.58 29.66 25.28
CA LEU A 138 17.15 28.32 24.88
C LEU A 138 15.91 27.90 25.67
N THR A 139 14.97 27.29 24.97
CA THR A 139 13.72 26.75 25.50
C THR A 139 13.89 25.29 25.93
N GLU A 140 13.01 24.81 26.79
CA GLU A 140 12.92 23.38 27.11
C GLU A 140 12.28 22.60 25.95
N PRO A 141 12.72 21.36 25.64
CA PRO A 141 13.76 20.58 26.32
C PRO A 141 15.19 20.78 25.76
N TYR A 142 15.43 21.81 24.94
CA TYR A 142 16.69 21.99 24.21
C TYR A 142 17.80 22.65 25.04
N ARG A 143 17.46 23.28 26.17
CA ARG A 143 18.39 24.04 27.03
C ARG A 143 19.64 23.26 27.43
N ASP A 144 19.50 21.99 27.79
CA ASP A 144 20.60 21.16 28.29
C ASP A 144 21.36 20.41 27.17
N ARG A 145 20.80 20.34 25.96
CA ARG A 145 21.33 19.53 24.84
C ARG A 145 21.90 20.36 23.69
N VAL A 146 21.47 21.62 23.58
CA VAL A 146 21.81 22.53 22.49
C VAL A 146 22.60 23.71 23.02
N GLN A 147 23.60 24.16 22.25
CA GLN A 147 24.33 25.38 22.52
C GLN A 147 24.10 26.39 21.40
N PHE A 148 23.83 27.65 21.74
CA PHE A 148 23.75 28.73 20.77
C PHE A 148 25.11 29.43 20.64
N SER A 149 25.59 29.65 19.41
CA SER A 149 26.86 30.30 19.12
C SER A 149 26.72 31.33 18.01
N ARG A 150 26.57 32.62 18.39
CA ARG A 150 26.41 33.82 17.53
C ARG A 150 25.27 33.73 16.50
N THR A 151 25.35 32.78 15.56
CA THR A 151 24.43 32.56 14.45
C THR A 151 24.05 31.09 14.26
N SER A 152 24.66 30.14 14.98
CA SER A 152 24.38 28.70 14.86
C SER A 152 23.83 28.11 16.14
N ILE A 153 23.12 26.98 15.99
CA ILE A 153 22.83 26.06 17.11
C ILE A 153 23.67 24.80 16.94
N ARG A 154 24.21 24.30 18.05
CA ARG A 154 25.03 23.09 18.11
C ARG A 154 24.36 22.06 18.99
N PHE A 155 24.06 20.90 18.43
CA PHE A 155 23.72 19.72 19.21
C PHE A 155 25.01 19.02 19.59
N GLN A 156 25.17 18.67 20.88
CA GLN A 156 26.34 17.88 21.31
C GLN A 156 26.20 16.41 20.91
N SER A 157 24.97 15.90 20.90
CA SER A 157 24.64 14.53 20.53
C SER A 157 23.22 14.50 19.98
N VAL A 158 23.11 14.19 18.68
CA VAL A 158 21.80 14.06 18.01
C VAL A 158 21.21 12.67 18.23
N THR A 159 19.89 12.62 18.27
CA THR A 159 19.09 11.39 18.30
C THR A 159 18.17 11.40 17.08
N ARG A 160 17.63 10.24 16.69
CA ARG A 160 16.65 10.16 15.60
C ARG A 160 15.47 11.14 15.70
N GLU A 161 15.06 11.51 16.92
CA GLU A 161 13.97 12.45 17.16
C GLU A 161 14.33 13.89 16.78
N ASP A 162 15.62 14.21 16.70
CA ASP A 162 16.13 15.52 16.29
C ASP A 162 16.13 15.67 14.75
N SER A 163 15.83 14.60 14.00
CA SER A 163 15.73 14.65 12.53
C SER A 163 14.49 15.45 12.09
N GLY A 164 14.67 16.38 11.15
CA GLY A 164 13.58 17.19 10.61
C GLY A 164 14.03 18.56 10.14
N LYS A 165 13.07 19.45 9.90
CA LYS A 165 13.34 20.78 9.36
C LYS A 165 13.57 21.80 10.47
N TYR A 166 14.73 22.43 10.43
CA TYR A 166 15.12 23.55 11.29
C TYR A 166 15.00 24.84 10.53
N ILE A 167 14.44 25.85 11.21
CA ILE A 167 14.18 27.17 10.65
C ILE A 167 14.91 28.17 11.53
N CYS A 168 15.84 28.90 10.93
CA CYS A 168 16.38 30.11 11.51
C CYS A 168 15.63 31.32 10.95
N GLU A 169 15.14 32.16 11.83
CA GLU A 169 14.50 33.41 11.47
C GLU A 169 15.27 34.58 12.10
N VAL A 170 15.63 35.54 11.26
CA VAL A 170 16.29 36.77 11.68
C VAL A 170 15.24 37.87 11.73
N VAL A 171 15.12 38.53 12.88
CA VAL A 171 14.09 39.53 13.12
C VAL A 171 14.72 40.87 13.51
N GLY A 172 14.32 41.94 12.83
CA GLY A 172 14.75 43.32 13.07
C GLY A 172 13.54 44.23 13.22
N ASP A 173 13.58 45.21 14.13
CA ASP A 173 12.53 46.22 14.33
C ASP A 173 11.09 45.66 14.41
N GLY A 174 10.95 44.46 14.99
CA GLY A 174 9.67 43.79 15.16
C GLY A 174 9.18 42.96 13.96
N SER A 175 9.88 42.96 12.82
CA SER A 175 9.51 42.22 11.60
C SER A 175 10.57 41.21 11.15
N SER A 176 10.11 40.12 10.56
CA SER A 176 11.00 39.10 9.98
C SER A 176 11.73 39.69 8.79
N ILE A 177 13.07 39.69 8.83
CA ILE A 177 13.91 40.28 7.78
C ILE A 177 14.55 39.23 6.87
N ALA A 178 14.78 38.02 7.38
CA ALA A 178 15.32 36.92 6.61
C ALA A 178 15.02 35.58 7.29
N LYS A 179 14.87 34.52 6.49
CA LYS A 179 14.59 33.17 6.96
C LYS A 179 15.49 32.17 6.26
N SER A 180 16.01 31.18 6.98
CA SER A 180 16.69 30.03 6.38
C SER A 180 16.19 28.70 6.90
N GLU A 181 16.10 27.71 6.02
CA GLU A 181 15.66 26.36 6.35
C GLU A 181 16.80 25.36 6.14
N VAL A 182 16.93 24.39 7.04
CA VAL A 182 17.90 23.28 6.99
C VAL A 182 17.14 22.00 7.30
N ASN A 183 17.24 20.95 6.46
CA ASN A 183 16.76 19.62 6.89
C ASN A 183 17.93 18.85 7.51
N LEU A 184 17.78 18.46 8.78
CA LEU A 184 18.70 17.55 9.46
C LEU A 184 18.18 16.12 9.31
N ILE A 185 19.00 15.25 8.72
CA ILE A 185 18.75 13.83 8.59
C ILE A 185 19.70 13.11 9.54
N VAL A 186 19.14 12.56 10.63
CA VAL A 186 19.93 11.74 11.55
C VAL A 186 20.02 10.33 10.99
N GLN A 187 21.25 9.92 10.69
CA GLN A 187 21.59 8.65 10.07
C GLN A 187 21.69 7.53 11.11
N VAL A 188 20.96 6.45 10.88
CA VAL A 188 20.88 5.26 11.72
C VAL A 188 21.02 4.03 10.82
N PRO A 189 21.92 3.08 11.12
CA PRO A 189 22.02 1.83 10.36
C PRO A 189 20.73 1.00 10.51
N PRO A 190 20.39 0.15 9.53
CA PRO A 190 19.23 -0.73 9.64
C PRO A 190 19.41 -1.72 10.79
N GLY A 191 18.31 -2.06 11.47
CA GLY A 191 18.24 -3.20 12.39
C GLY A 191 18.06 -4.52 11.65
N LYS A 192 17.92 -5.61 12.40
CA LYS A 192 17.59 -6.93 11.83
C LYS A 192 16.20 -6.86 11.17
N PRO A 193 16.07 -7.08 9.85
CA PRO A 193 14.78 -7.02 9.19
C PRO A 193 13.89 -8.21 9.54
N LEU A 194 12.59 -7.99 9.54
CA LEU A 194 11.56 -9.00 9.73
C LEU A 194 11.02 -9.44 8.37
N ALA A 195 11.25 -10.71 8.03
CA ALA A 195 10.72 -11.34 6.82
C ALA A 195 9.48 -12.17 7.14
N HIS A 196 8.48 -12.09 6.27
CA HIS A 196 7.28 -12.90 6.28
C HIS A 196 7.22 -13.69 4.97
N VAL A 197 7.36 -15.01 5.09
CA VAL A 197 7.33 -15.95 3.98
C VAL A 197 6.31 -17.03 4.30
N PRO A 198 5.33 -17.31 3.42
CA PRO A 198 4.38 -18.39 3.65
C PRO A 198 5.11 -19.73 3.64
N SER A 199 4.78 -20.62 4.58
CA SER A 199 5.37 -21.96 4.64
C SER A 199 5.01 -22.82 3.43
N SER A 200 3.84 -22.57 2.84
CA SER A 200 3.34 -23.28 1.66
C SER A 200 2.59 -22.34 0.72
N ALA A 201 2.73 -22.57 -0.58
CA ALA A 201 2.01 -21.87 -1.64
C ALA A 201 1.48 -22.86 -2.68
N THR A 202 0.32 -22.57 -3.26
CA THR A 202 -0.27 -23.42 -4.29
C THR A 202 0.30 -23.05 -5.66
N VAL A 203 0.77 -24.03 -6.44
CA VAL A 203 1.23 -23.79 -7.81
C VAL A 203 0.08 -23.21 -8.65
N GLY A 204 0.36 -22.15 -9.41
CA GLY A 204 -0.65 -21.41 -10.18
C GLY A 204 -1.31 -20.26 -9.41
N SER A 205 -1.12 -20.15 -8.10
CA SER A 205 -1.69 -19.09 -7.26
C SER A 205 -0.76 -17.87 -7.13
N ARG A 206 -1.24 -16.80 -6.49
CA ARG A 206 -0.44 -15.63 -6.13
C ARG A 206 0.12 -15.80 -4.71
N ALA A 207 1.41 -15.52 -4.52
CA ALA A 207 2.04 -15.47 -3.21
C ALA A 207 2.83 -14.17 -3.02
N VAL A 208 2.83 -13.63 -1.79
CA VAL A 208 3.51 -12.38 -1.44
C VAL A 208 4.42 -12.63 -0.25
N LEU A 209 5.71 -12.38 -0.44
CA LEU A 209 6.72 -12.36 0.59
C LEU A 209 6.99 -10.91 0.95
N ARG A 210 7.14 -10.62 2.25
CA ARG A 210 7.36 -9.25 2.74
C ARG A 210 8.58 -9.18 3.62
N CYS A 211 9.38 -8.14 3.44
CA CYS A 211 10.51 -7.83 4.30
C CYS A 211 10.34 -6.40 4.81
N SER A 212 10.49 -6.19 6.12
CA SER A 212 10.29 -4.88 6.73
C SER A 212 11.37 -4.58 7.76
N GLU A 213 11.77 -3.32 7.82
CA GLU A 213 12.73 -2.76 8.78
C GLU A 213 12.30 -1.31 9.04
N SER A 214 12.30 -0.89 10.30
CA SER A 214 11.71 0.40 10.72
C SER A 214 12.68 1.35 11.41
N GLN A 215 13.89 0.91 11.73
CA GLN A 215 14.86 1.66 12.52
C GLN A 215 15.87 2.42 11.67
N GLY A 216 16.15 1.93 10.45
CA GLY A 216 17.10 2.49 9.52
C GLY A 216 16.67 3.88 9.04
N SER A 217 17.60 4.83 9.12
CA SER A 217 17.45 6.18 8.59
C SER A 217 18.72 6.55 7.82
N PRO A 218 18.66 6.86 6.51
CA PRO A 218 17.49 6.84 5.64
C PRO A 218 16.81 5.47 5.56
N PRO A 219 15.54 5.42 5.09
CA PRO A 219 14.82 4.16 4.92
C PRO A 219 15.64 3.15 4.11
N PRO A 220 15.78 1.91 4.60
CA PRO A 220 16.59 0.91 3.92
C PRO A 220 15.94 0.41 2.64
N THR A 221 16.78 -0.10 1.75
CA THR A 221 16.38 -0.90 0.60
C THR A 221 16.58 -2.38 0.89
N PHE A 222 15.75 -3.20 0.28
CA PHE A 222 15.68 -4.63 0.52
C PHE A 222 16.19 -5.45 -0.66
N ARG A 223 16.93 -6.50 -0.35
CA ARG A 223 17.35 -7.53 -1.30
C ARG A 223 16.82 -8.87 -0.80
N TRP A 224 16.34 -9.69 -1.72
CA TRP A 224 15.87 -11.03 -1.40
C TRP A 224 16.87 -12.06 -1.90
N TYR A 225 16.97 -13.15 -1.16
CA TYR A 225 17.81 -14.28 -1.46
C TYR A 225 16.99 -15.56 -1.40
N LYS A 226 17.19 -16.44 -2.38
CA LYS A 226 16.64 -17.80 -2.42
C LYS A 226 17.78 -18.80 -2.45
N ASP A 227 17.80 -19.74 -1.53
CA ASP A 227 18.82 -20.80 -1.43
C ASP A 227 20.26 -20.21 -1.40
N GLY A 228 20.43 -19.05 -0.76
CA GLY A 228 21.70 -18.33 -0.68
C GLY A 228 22.06 -17.47 -1.89
N THR A 229 21.24 -17.47 -2.95
CA THR A 229 21.49 -16.69 -4.18
C THR A 229 20.60 -15.46 -4.21
N GLU A 230 21.18 -14.27 -4.48
CA GLU A 230 20.42 -13.02 -4.60
C GLU A 230 19.44 -13.09 -5.78
N LEU A 231 18.18 -12.75 -5.52
CA LEU A 231 17.15 -12.64 -6.54
C LEU A 231 17.35 -11.32 -7.30
N PRO A 232 17.62 -11.34 -8.61
CA PRO A 232 17.68 -10.12 -9.42
C PRO A 232 16.30 -9.44 -9.46
N ARG A 233 16.27 -8.13 -9.73
CA ARG A 233 15.02 -7.38 -9.91
C ARG A 233 14.15 -7.95 -11.04
N ASP A 234 14.78 -8.37 -12.14
CA ASP A 234 14.12 -9.08 -13.23
C ASP A 234 14.55 -10.56 -13.21
N PRO A 235 13.64 -11.51 -12.96
CA PRO A 235 13.96 -12.95 -12.99
C PRO A 235 14.57 -13.38 -14.33
N LYS A 236 14.20 -12.75 -15.45
CA LYS A 236 14.68 -13.10 -16.79
C LYS A 236 16.15 -12.74 -17.00
N ALA A 237 16.71 -11.85 -16.18
CA ALA A 237 18.11 -11.47 -16.25
C ALA A 237 19.06 -12.57 -15.73
N SER A 238 18.55 -13.58 -15.02
CA SER A 238 19.35 -14.68 -14.48
C SER A 238 18.88 -16.03 -14.99
N ALA A 239 19.81 -16.84 -15.50
CA ALA A 239 19.51 -18.21 -15.92
C ALA A 239 18.96 -19.08 -14.77
N ALA A 240 19.31 -18.79 -13.52
CA ALA A 240 18.85 -19.52 -12.34
C ALA A 240 17.37 -19.25 -12.02
N PHE A 241 16.88 -18.05 -12.33
CA PHE A 241 15.54 -17.60 -11.95
C PHE A 241 14.59 -17.37 -13.13
N ARG A 242 15.06 -17.56 -14.37
CA ARG A 242 14.30 -17.28 -15.62
C ARG A 242 12.90 -17.90 -15.72
N ASN A 243 12.65 -19.00 -14.99
CA ASN A 243 11.35 -19.67 -14.98
C ASN A 243 10.39 -19.05 -13.96
N SER A 244 10.91 -18.30 -12.98
CA SER A 244 10.13 -17.64 -11.94
C SER A 244 9.39 -16.44 -12.51
N SER A 245 8.16 -16.23 -12.01
CA SER A 245 7.27 -15.15 -12.46
C SER A 245 7.26 -13.95 -11.50
N TYR A 246 8.25 -13.87 -10.59
CA TYR A 246 8.19 -12.90 -9.52
C TYR A 246 8.44 -11.47 -9.98
N SER A 247 7.87 -10.52 -9.24
CA SER A 247 8.23 -9.10 -9.27
C SER A 247 8.77 -8.70 -7.90
N LEU A 248 9.83 -7.91 -7.91
CA LEU A 248 10.54 -7.47 -6.72
C LEU A 248 10.55 -5.95 -6.65
N ASP A 249 10.09 -5.39 -5.53
CA ASP A 249 10.23 -3.98 -5.21
C ASP A 249 11.24 -3.80 -4.05
N PRO A 250 12.46 -3.33 -4.33
CA PRO A 250 13.48 -3.11 -3.32
C PRO A 250 13.15 -2.00 -2.31
N SER A 251 12.22 -1.10 -2.61
CA SER A 251 11.87 0.02 -1.73
C SER A 251 10.86 -0.38 -0.66
N THR A 252 9.90 -1.24 -1.02
CA THR A 252 8.88 -1.77 -0.11
C THR A 252 9.28 -3.11 0.49
N GLY A 253 10.23 -3.83 -0.11
CA GLY A 253 10.64 -5.16 0.30
C GLY A 253 9.64 -6.25 -0.08
N GLU A 254 8.65 -5.95 -0.93
CA GLU A 254 7.69 -6.95 -1.42
C GLU A 254 8.27 -7.77 -2.58
N LEU A 255 8.12 -9.09 -2.47
CA LEU A 255 8.44 -10.07 -3.52
C LEU A 255 7.15 -10.84 -3.84
N VAL A 256 6.60 -10.61 -5.03
CA VAL A 256 5.28 -11.12 -5.44
C VAL A 256 5.45 -12.14 -6.54
N PHE A 257 4.98 -13.36 -6.32
CA PHE A 257 4.89 -14.43 -7.32
C PHE A 257 3.50 -14.46 -7.93
N GLU A 258 3.41 -14.38 -9.26
CA GLU A 258 2.13 -14.39 -9.97
C GLU A 258 2.33 -14.92 -11.41
N PRO A 259 2.18 -16.24 -11.65
CA PRO A 259 1.81 -17.30 -10.71
C PRO A 259 3.01 -18.00 -10.05
N VAL A 260 2.83 -18.55 -8.85
CA VAL A 260 3.80 -19.44 -8.19
C VAL A 260 4.03 -20.70 -9.03
N GLY A 261 5.30 -21.05 -9.27
CA GLY A 261 5.74 -22.29 -9.90
C GLY A 261 6.40 -23.25 -8.92
N GLY A 262 6.52 -24.53 -9.28
CA GLY A 262 7.18 -25.54 -8.44
C GLY A 262 8.66 -25.22 -8.15
N TRP A 263 9.34 -24.53 -9.08
CA TRP A 263 10.72 -24.06 -8.96
C TRP A 263 10.91 -22.91 -7.96
N ASP A 264 9.82 -22.30 -7.49
CA ASP A 264 9.84 -21.26 -6.46
C ASP A 264 9.93 -21.87 -5.04
N THR A 265 9.93 -23.19 -4.89
CA THR A 265 10.24 -23.84 -3.60
C THR A 265 11.68 -23.55 -3.20
N GLY A 266 11.92 -23.15 -1.96
CA GLY A 266 13.27 -22.93 -1.43
C GLY A 266 13.30 -22.17 -0.11
N ASP A 267 14.52 -21.88 0.34
CA ASP A 267 14.80 -21.17 1.58
C ASP A 267 15.06 -19.69 1.29
N TYR A 268 14.19 -18.83 1.80
CA TYR A 268 14.17 -17.39 1.56
C TYR A 268 14.68 -16.60 2.75
N HIS A 269 15.45 -15.55 2.48
CA HIS A 269 15.76 -14.51 3.45
C HIS A 269 15.90 -13.17 2.74
N CYS A 270 15.80 -12.08 3.49
CA CYS A 270 16.04 -10.75 2.98
C CYS A 270 17.18 -10.06 3.72
N GLU A 271 17.78 -9.07 3.05
CA GLU A 271 18.75 -8.16 3.64
C GLU A 271 18.27 -6.72 3.49
N ALA A 272 18.35 -5.97 4.58
CA ALA A 272 18.06 -4.53 4.62
C ALA A 272 19.36 -3.75 4.63
N SER A 273 19.46 -2.73 3.77
CA SER A 273 20.66 -1.90 3.64
C SER A 273 20.33 -0.44 3.37
N ASN A 274 21.05 0.48 4.01
CA ASN A 274 21.07 1.90 3.68
C ASN A 274 22.53 2.38 3.51
N ASN A 275 22.75 3.69 3.37
CA ASN A 275 24.07 4.29 3.24
C ASN A 275 24.87 4.35 4.56
N VAL A 276 24.40 3.68 5.62
CA VAL A 276 24.94 3.77 6.99
C VAL A 276 25.18 2.37 7.55
N GLY A 277 26.42 2.09 7.99
CA GLY A 277 26.77 0.82 8.60
C GLY A 277 26.76 -0.36 7.61
N SER A 278 26.56 -1.57 8.11
CA SER A 278 26.53 -2.81 7.32
C SER A 278 25.10 -3.31 7.11
N PRO A 279 24.82 -3.97 5.96
CA PRO A 279 23.54 -4.64 5.75
C PRO A 279 23.21 -5.62 6.87
N GLN A 280 21.93 -5.75 7.19
CA GLN A 280 21.41 -6.69 8.19
C GLN A 280 20.52 -7.73 7.53
N LYS A 281 20.63 -8.97 8.00
CA LYS A 281 19.98 -10.15 7.41
C LYS A 281 18.83 -10.65 8.29
N SER A 282 17.72 -11.05 7.67
CA SER A 282 16.58 -11.67 8.34
C SER A 282 16.86 -13.12 8.74
N ASP A 283 15.93 -13.73 9.48
CA ASP A 283 15.88 -15.18 9.59
C ASP A 283 15.55 -15.84 8.24
N VAL A 284 15.83 -17.13 8.14
CA VAL A 284 15.60 -17.93 6.94
C VAL A 284 14.25 -18.65 7.07
N PHE A 285 13.43 -18.56 6.03
CA PHE A 285 12.10 -19.16 5.99
C PHE A 285 11.95 -20.02 4.75
N ARG A 286 11.42 -21.22 4.92
CA ARG A 286 11.19 -22.16 3.83
C ARG A 286 9.78 -21.99 3.26
N MET A 287 9.68 -21.85 1.95
CA MET A 287 8.42 -21.87 1.20
C MET A 287 8.36 -23.15 0.36
N GLU A 288 7.25 -23.88 0.45
CA GLU A 288 6.99 -25.08 -0.36
C GLU A 288 5.85 -24.86 -1.35
N ALA A 289 6.14 -24.99 -2.64
CA ALA A 289 5.13 -24.89 -3.69
C ALA A 289 4.52 -26.27 -3.99
N SER A 290 3.22 -26.45 -3.71
CA SER A 290 2.51 -27.71 -3.92
C SER A 290 1.45 -27.60 -5.02
N GLU A 291 1.37 -28.60 -5.89
CA GLU A 291 0.31 -28.72 -6.88
C GLU A 291 -0.99 -29.22 -6.24
N VAL A 292 -2.13 -28.70 -6.69
CA VAL A 292 -3.44 -29.22 -6.27
C VAL A 292 -3.65 -30.59 -6.92
N ASN A 293 -4.04 -31.61 -6.15
CA ASN A 293 -4.35 -32.93 -6.71
C ASN A 293 -5.70 -32.94 -7.45
N VAL A 294 -5.70 -32.41 -8.68
CA VAL A 294 -6.88 -32.36 -9.54
C VAL A 294 -7.44 -33.76 -9.80
N GLY A 295 -6.58 -34.78 -9.95
CA GLY A 295 -7.01 -36.16 -10.15
C GLY A 295 -7.82 -36.71 -8.96
N GLY A 296 -7.40 -36.40 -7.73
CA GLY A 296 -8.13 -36.74 -6.51
C GLY A 296 -9.49 -36.05 -6.43
N ILE A 297 -9.54 -34.75 -6.77
CA ILE A 297 -10.79 -33.97 -6.80
C ILE A 297 -11.76 -34.56 -7.83
N VAL A 298 -11.29 -34.78 -9.06
CA VAL A 298 -12.12 -35.35 -10.14
C VAL A 298 -12.62 -36.75 -9.77
N ALA A 299 -11.75 -37.61 -9.23
CA ALA A 299 -12.15 -38.95 -8.79
C ALA A 299 -13.22 -38.92 -7.69
N ALA A 300 -13.07 -38.03 -6.71
CA ALA A 300 -14.06 -37.84 -5.64
C ALA A 300 -15.42 -37.36 -6.20
N VAL A 301 -15.41 -36.41 -7.13
CA VAL A 301 -16.63 -35.90 -7.78
C VAL A 301 -17.30 -36.99 -8.62
N VAL A 302 -16.54 -37.75 -9.40
CA VAL A 302 -17.08 -38.87 -10.20
C VAL A 302 -17.67 -39.96 -9.30
N LEU A 303 -16.99 -40.32 -8.21
CA LEU A 303 -17.49 -41.30 -7.24
C LEU A 303 -18.81 -40.83 -6.61
N LEU A 304 -18.89 -39.55 -6.23
CA LEU A 304 -20.10 -38.96 -5.66
C LEU A 304 -21.27 -39.02 -6.66
N LEU A 305 -21.04 -38.64 -7.91
CA LEU A 305 -22.07 -38.70 -8.96
C LEU A 305 -22.53 -40.13 -9.26
N LEU A 306 -21.62 -41.12 -9.22
CA LEU A 306 -21.99 -42.53 -9.37
C LEU A 306 -22.86 -43.03 -8.22
N VAL A 307 -22.51 -42.66 -6.97
CA VAL A 307 -23.31 -43.02 -5.78
C VAL A 307 -24.71 -42.41 -5.86
N LEU A 308 -24.81 -41.12 -6.22
CA LEU A 308 -26.08 -40.43 -6.40
C LEU A 308 -26.90 -41.04 -7.56
N GLY A 309 -26.24 -41.40 -8.66
CA GLY A 309 -26.88 -42.06 -9.80
C GLY A 309 -27.45 -43.44 -9.44
N LEU A 310 -26.69 -44.25 -8.68
CA LEU A 310 -27.15 -45.55 -8.20
C LEU A 310 -28.31 -45.43 -7.20
N ALA A 311 -28.24 -44.45 -6.28
CA ALA A 311 -29.32 -44.18 -5.34
C ALA A 311 -30.60 -43.72 -6.07
N GLY A 312 -30.46 -42.78 -7.01
CA GLY A 312 -31.57 -42.30 -7.84
C GLY A 312 -32.19 -43.42 -8.69
N PHE A 313 -31.36 -44.27 -9.31
CA PHE A 313 -31.84 -45.44 -10.05
C PHE A 313 -32.54 -46.45 -9.14
N GLY A 314 -32.03 -46.67 -7.93
CA GLY A 314 -32.65 -47.54 -6.93
C GLY A 314 -34.05 -47.05 -6.54
N ILE A 315 -34.18 -45.75 -6.24
CA ILE A 315 -35.47 -45.10 -5.95
C ILE A 315 -36.42 -45.25 -7.14
N TRP A 316 -35.95 -44.93 -8.34
CA TRP A 316 -36.76 -45.06 -9.57
C TRP A 316 -37.21 -46.49 -9.84
N PHE A 317 -36.32 -47.47 -9.69
CA PHE A 317 -36.61 -48.88 -9.90
C PHE A 317 -37.65 -49.39 -8.90
N ALA A 318 -37.50 -49.00 -7.63
CA ALA A 318 -38.43 -49.36 -6.57
C ALA A 318 -39.82 -48.73 -6.80
N TYR A 319 -39.87 -47.49 -7.28
CA TYR A 319 -41.11 -46.82 -7.67
C TYR A 319 -41.79 -47.51 -8.86
N SER A 320 -41.01 -47.82 -9.91
CA SER A 320 -41.49 -48.47 -11.15
C SER A 320 -42.05 -49.87 -10.93
N ARG A 321 -41.51 -50.63 -9.98
CA ARG A 321 -41.97 -51.97 -9.62
C ARG A 321 -43.14 -51.97 -8.62
N GLY A 322 -43.60 -50.80 -8.17
CA GLY A 322 -44.68 -50.68 -7.19
C GLY A 322 -44.30 -51.15 -5.79
N TYR A 323 -43.01 -51.20 -5.45
CA TYR A 323 -42.57 -51.44 -4.06
C TYR A 323 -42.91 -50.26 -3.14
N PHE A 324 -43.12 -49.08 -3.73
CA PHE A 324 -43.71 -47.93 -3.07
C PHE A 324 -45.18 -47.83 -3.49
N SER A 325 -46.12 -48.01 -2.56
CA SER A 325 -47.49 -47.54 -2.79
C SER A 325 -47.49 -46.02 -2.58
N SER A 326 -48.28 -45.29 -3.37
CA SER A 326 -48.49 -43.85 -3.17
C SER A 326 -49.20 -43.53 -1.84
N GLU A 327 -49.56 -44.54 -1.04
CA GLU A 327 -50.16 -44.41 0.29
C GLU A 327 -49.12 -44.41 1.42
N GLY A 328 -47.83 -44.63 1.13
CA GLY A 328 -46.74 -44.66 2.11
C GLY A 328 -45.74 -43.49 2.05
N LEU A 329 -45.99 -42.47 1.21
CA LEU A 329 -45.18 -41.23 1.21
C LEU A 329 -45.69 -40.17 2.20
N GLY A 330 -46.57 -40.57 3.12
CA GLY A 330 -46.60 -39.96 4.45
C GLY A 330 -45.46 -40.56 5.28
N MET A 331 -44.20 -40.29 4.92
CA MET A 331 -43.14 -40.42 5.92
C MET A 331 -43.37 -39.29 6.92
N ASP A 332 -43.65 -39.65 8.16
CA ASP A 332 -43.76 -38.74 9.29
C ASP A 332 -42.64 -37.69 9.24
N TRP A 333 -43.00 -36.46 8.89
CA TRP A 333 -42.11 -35.29 8.95
C TRP A 333 -41.66 -35.00 10.40
N GLU A 334 -42.25 -35.68 11.39
CA GLU A 334 -41.89 -35.57 12.81
C GLU A 334 -40.65 -36.40 13.19
N GLY A 335 -40.31 -37.47 12.44
CA GLY A 335 -39.15 -38.32 12.73
C GLY A 335 -37.81 -37.79 12.19
N LEU A 336 -37.84 -37.02 11.10
CA LEU A 336 -36.67 -36.31 10.56
C LEU A 336 -36.48 -34.93 11.18
N GLY A 337 -37.48 -34.41 11.91
CA GLY A 337 -37.31 -33.26 12.80
C GLY A 337 -36.42 -33.58 14.01
N GLY A 338 -36.36 -34.85 14.43
CA GLY A 338 -35.47 -35.31 15.50
C GLY A 338 -34.00 -35.38 15.10
N THR A 339 -33.69 -35.77 13.86
CA THR A 339 -32.31 -35.68 13.35
C THR A 339 -31.91 -34.24 13.02
N GLY A 340 -32.87 -33.36 12.69
CA GLY A 340 -32.65 -31.92 12.60
C GLY A 340 -32.16 -31.28 13.92
N MET A 341 -32.61 -31.76 15.07
CA MET A 341 -32.15 -31.29 16.39
C MET A 341 -30.73 -31.79 16.76
N ASP A 342 -30.32 -32.98 16.30
CA ASP A 342 -28.95 -33.48 16.50
C ASP A 342 -27.92 -32.73 15.65
N TRP A 343 -28.31 -32.26 14.45
CA TRP A 343 -27.48 -31.39 13.61
C TRP A 343 -27.39 -29.95 14.14
N GLU A 344 -28.37 -29.45 14.89
CA GLU A 344 -28.23 -28.18 15.63
C GLU A 344 -27.24 -28.30 16.80
N TRP A 345 -27.15 -29.46 17.45
CA TRP A 345 -26.21 -29.66 18.57
C TRP A 345 -24.77 -29.92 18.11
N THR A 346 -24.56 -30.66 17.03
CA THR A 346 -23.23 -30.83 16.39
C THR A 346 -22.83 -29.63 15.52
N GLY A 347 -23.81 -28.91 14.94
CA GLY A 347 -23.62 -27.65 14.21
C GLY A 347 -23.20 -26.48 15.10
N ASN A 348 -23.62 -26.45 16.37
CA ASN A 348 -23.12 -25.47 17.35
C ASN A 348 -21.68 -25.74 17.83
N GLY A 349 -21.21 -26.99 17.74
CA GLY A 349 -19.79 -27.34 17.95
C GLY A 349 -18.88 -26.90 16.80
N LEU A 350 -19.38 -26.95 15.57
CA LEU A 350 -18.68 -26.47 14.37
C LEU A 350 -18.92 -24.97 14.06
N GLY A 351 -19.97 -24.37 14.63
CA GLY A 351 -20.23 -22.94 14.64
C GLY A 351 -19.29 -22.14 15.55
N GLY A 352 -18.52 -22.82 16.40
CA GLY A 352 -17.35 -22.25 17.08
C GLY A 352 -16.18 -22.04 16.10
N THR A 353 -15.96 -22.97 15.18
CA THR A 353 -14.91 -22.88 14.14
C THR A 353 -15.31 -22.03 12.93
N GLY A 354 -16.61 -21.79 12.70
CA GLY A 354 -17.12 -20.92 11.63
C GLY A 354 -17.08 -19.42 11.98
N ARG A 355 -17.26 -19.04 13.25
CA ARG A 355 -17.16 -17.64 13.70
C ARG A 355 -15.73 -17.07 13.62
N ASP A 356 -14.73 -17.94 13.58
CA ASP A 356 -13.33 -17.55 13.34
C ASP A 356 -13.05 -17.24 11.85
N TRP A 357 -13.95 -17.62 10.94
CA TRP A 357 -13.83 -17.36 9.49
C TRP A 357 -14.68 -16.17 8.99
N GLU A 358 -15.78 -15.82 9.66
CA GLU A 358 -16.60 -14.64 9.32
C GLU A 358 -15.90 -13.30 9.62
N GLY A 359 -14.80 -13.30 10.37
CA GLY A 359 -13.92 -12.13 10.52
C GLY A 359 -13.07 -11.80 9.28
N LEU A 360 -13.00 -12.68 8.28
CA LEU A 360 -12.10 -12.53 7.12
C LEU A 360 -12.80 -12.51 5.75
N GLY A 361 -14.13 -12.64 5.69
CA GLY A 361 -14.90 -12.77 4.44
C GLY A 361 -15.79 -11.58 4.04
N GLY A 362 -15.73 -10.45 4.76
CA GLY A 362 -16.60 -9.28 4.56
C GLY A 362 -16.34 -8.42 3.31
N THR A 363 -15.60 -8.89 2.31
CA THR A 363 -15.30 -8.12 1.10
C THR A 363 -15.37 -9.00 -0.13
N GLY A 364 -16.58 -9.32 -0.58
CA GLY A 364 -16.73 -10.06 -1.83
C GLY A 364 -18.18 -10.39 -2.16
N THR A 365 -18.75 -9.62 -3.07
CA THR A 365 -19.83 -10.05 -3.99
C THR A 365 -21.26 -10.14 -3.45
N GLY A 366 -21.83 -8.97 -3.17
CA GLY A 366 -23.27 -8.71 -3.37
C GLY A 366 -23.66 -8.65 -4.85
N LEU A 367 -23.35 -9.69 -5.64
CA LEU A 367 -23.70 -9.80 -7.06
C LEU A 367 -24.07 -11.26 -7.37
N GLY A 368 -25.36 -11.55 -7.37
CA GLY A 368 -25.91 -12.88 -7.69
C GLY A 368 -27.41 -13.06 -7.45
N TRP A 369 -28.14 -12.01 -7.04
CA TRP A 369 -29.59 -12.04 -6.88
C TRP A 369 -30.29 -11.62 -8.18
N THR A 370 -30.38 -12.53 -9.14
CA THR A 370 -31.48 -12.62 -10.13
C THR A 370 -31.45 -14.01 -10.73
N GLY A 371 -32.26 -14.92 -10.20
CA GLY A 371 -32.36 -16.27 -10.76
C GLY A 371 -33.07 -17.21 -9.81
N THR A 372 -34.33 -16.93 -9.48
CA THR A 372 -35.38 -17.90 -9.09
C THR A 372 -36.61 -17.12 -8.59
N ASP A 373 -37.35 -16.53 -9.52
CA ASP A 373 -38.74 -16.12 -9.31
C ASP A 373 -39.49 -16.34 -10.63
N TRP A 374 -39.62 -17.61 -11.03
CA TRP A 374 -40.32 -18.04 -12.26
C TRP A 374 -41.00 -19.42 -12.11
N GLU A 375 -41.67 -19.67 -10.98
CA GLU A 375 -42.63 -20.78 -10.85
C GLU A 375 -43.98 -20.29 -10.27
N GLY A 376 -44.48 -19.15 -10.78
CA GLY A 376 -45.75 -18.56 -10.37
C GLY A 376 -46.81 -18.38 -11.48
N LEU A 377 -46.55 -18.79 -12.73
CA LEU A 377 -47.42 -18.44 -13.88
C LEU A 377 -47.75 -19.62 -14.82
N GLY A 378 -47.92 -20.81 -14.26
CA GLY A 378 -48.37 -22.02 -14.99
C GLY A 378 -49.88 -22.20 -15.16
N TRP A 379 -50.72 -21.21 -14.80
CA TRP A 379 -52.18 -21.39 -14.70
C TRP A 379 -53.06 -20.43 -15.52
N THR A 380 -52.51 -19.68 -16.49
CA THR A 380 -53.30 -18.83 -17.42
C THR A 380 -52.96 -19.10 -18.90
N GLY A 381 -52.74 -20.37 -19.25
CA GLY A 381 -52.44 -20.83 -20.62
C GLY A 381 -53.64 -21.35 -21.42
N ARG A 382 -54.88 -21.01 -21.04
CA ARG A 382 -56.09 -21.51 -21.74
C ARG A 382 -57.00 -20.44 -22.38
N ASP A 383 -56.65 -19.17 -22.32
CA ASP A 383 -57.47 -18.06 -22.86
C ASP A 383 -56.81 -17.20 -23.96
N TRP A 384 -55.76 -17.69 -24.64
CA TRP A 384 -55.04 -16.89 -25.66
C TRP A 384 -55.01 -17.46 -27.09
N ASP A 385 -55.82 -18.48 -27.40
CA ASP A 385 -56.09 -18.87 -28.80
C ASP A 385 -57.06 -17.91 -29.52
N GLY A 386 -57.50 -16.82 -28.86
CA GLY A 386 -58.43 -15.83 -29.40
C GLY A 386 -57.85 -14.47 -29.81
N LEU A 387 -56.59 -14.15 -29.49
CA LEU A 387 -56.01 -12.82 -29.73
C LEU A 387 -54.84 -12.81 -30.75
N GLY A 388 -54.71 -13.90 -31.52
CA GLY A 388 -53.78 -14.00 -32.65
C GLY A 388 -54.26 -13.33 -33.95
N GLN A 389 -55.35 -12.55 -33.95
CA GLN A 389 -55.95 -12.03 -35.18
C GLN A 389 -56.25 -10.51 -35.20
N THR A 390 -55.85 -9.73 -34.20
CA THR A 390 -56.11 -8.27 -34.23
C THR A 390 -54.98 -7.52 -33.55
N GLY A 391 -54.00 -7.08 -34.35
CA GLY A 391 -52.85 -6.32 -33.83
C GLY A 391 -51.69 -6.14 -34.80
N ASN A 392 -51.73 -6.77 -35.98
CA ASN A 392 -50.94 -6.43 -37.18
C ASN A 392 -51.25 -5.01 -37.73
N GLY A 393 -51.43 -4.02 -36.85
CA GLY A 393 -51.93 -2.68 -37.18
C GLY A 393 -51.37 -1.54 -36.35
N LEU A 394 -50.35 -1.75 -35.51
CA LEU A 394 -49.67 -0.67 -34.76
C LEU A 394 -48.14 -0.69 -34.96
N GLY A 395 -47.70 -1.09 -36.14
CA GLY A 395 -46.31 -1.03 -36.61
C GLY A 395 -45.88 0.33 -37.18
N MET A 396 -46.48 1.44 -36.75
CA MET A 396 -46.13 2.79 -37.21
C MET A 396 -46.30 3.81 -36.07
N ASP A 397 -45.26 4.00 -35.24
CA ASP A 397 -44.89 5.29 -34.59
C ASP A 397 -43.77 5.11 -33.53
N TRP A 398 -42.58 4.62 -33.92
CA TRP A 398 -41.39 4.62 -33.05
C TRP A 398 -40.33 5.67 -33.43
N ASP A 399 -40.53 6.44 -34.50
CA ASP A 399 -39.64 7.56 -34.87
C ASP A 399 -40.03 8.90 -34.23
N ARG A 400 -41.04 8.92 -33.35
CA ARG A 400 -41.51 10.14 -32.66
C ARG A 400 -41.24 10.19 -31.16
N LEU A 401 -40.55 9.19 -30.59
CA LEU A 401 -40.10 9.19 -29.19
C LEU A 401 -38.58 9.35 -29.00
N GLY A 402 -37.80 9.46 -30.09
CA GLY A 402 -36.38 9.82 -30.05
C GLY A 402 -36.09 11.34 -29.97
N GLY A 403 -37.11 12.19 -30.06
CA GLY A 403 -36.96 13.65 -30.10
C GLY A 403 -36.99 14.38 -28.75
N THR A 404 -37.47 13.75 -27.67
CA THR A 404 -37.68 14.44 -26.38
C THR A 404 -36.49 14.32 -25.42
N GLY A 405 -35.49 13.49 -25.74
CA GLY A 405 -34.29 13.30 -24.91
C GLY A 405 -33.20 14.36 -25.09
N ASN A 406 -33.16 15.04 -26.24
CA ASN A 406 -32.14 16.07 -26.53
C ASN A 406 -32.44 17.45 -25.91
N GLY A 407 -33.61 17.64 -25.30
CA GLY A 407 -34.00 18.90 -24.64
C GLY A 407 -33.60 19.03 -23.17
N LEU A 408 -33.21 17.94 -22.50
CA LEU A 408 -32.88 17.95 -21.06
C LEU A 408 -31.37 17.95 -20.76
N GLY A 409 -30.52 17.80 -21.79
CA GLY A 409 -29.06 17.89 -21.66
C GLY A 409 -28.48 19.30 -21.74
N GLN A 410 -29.30 20.31 -22.04
CA GLN A 410 -28.88 21.72 -22.09
C GLN A 410 -29.19 22.51 -20.81
N THR A 411 -30.08 22.03 -19.92
CA THR A 411 -30.35 22.72 -18.64
C THR A 411 -29.34 22.40 -17.52
N GLY A 412 -28.49 21.39 -17.71
CA GLY A 412 -27.45 21.00 -16.74
C GLY A 412 -26.12 21.73 -16.91
N ARG A 413 -25.86 22.40 -18.05
CA ARG A 413 -24.60 23.12 -18.30
C ARG A 413 -24.67 24.62 -18.03
N ASP A 414 -25.86 25.16 -17.76
CA ASP A 414 -26.04 26.57 -17.39
C ASP A 414 -25.95 26.82 -15.86
N TRP A 415 -25.77 25.77 -15.05
CA TRP A 415 -25.67 25.87 -13.58
C TRP A 415 -24.23 25.96 -13.03
N GLU A 416 -23.18 25.69 -13.83
CA GLU A 416 -21.79 25.97 -13.44
C GLU A 416 -21.36 27.42 -13.73
N GLY A 417 -22.21 28.21 -14.40
CA GLY A 417 -21.96 29.63 -14.69
C GLY A 417 -22.37 30.62 -13.60
N LEU A 418 -23.06 30.18 -12.53
CA LEU A 418 -23.62 31.06 -11.48
C LEU A 418 -23.10 30.78 -10.06
N GLY A 419 -21.95 30.12 -9.93
CA GLY A 419 -21.22 29.94 -8.65
C GLY A 419 -20.11 30.96 -8.38
N GLY A 420 -20.01 32.02 -9.20
CA GLY A 420 -18.92 33.01 -9.17
C GLY A 420 -19.21 34.33 -8.45
N THR A 421 -20.41 34.53 -7.87
CA THR A 421 -20.76 35.78 -7.19
C THR A 421 -21.59 35.49 -5.94
N GLY A 422 -20.91 35.39 -4.80
CA GLY A 422 -21.57 35.13 -3.52
C GLY A 422 -20.61 35.09 -2.33
N THR A 423 -19.52 35.85 -2.38
CA THR A 423 -18.77 36.23 -1.18
C THR A 423 -19.61 37.21 -0.38
N GLY A 424 -20.22 36.73 0.71
CA GLY A 424 -20.87 37.60 1.68
C GLY A 424 -22.12 36.97 2.25
N LEU A 425 -22.12 36.80 3.57
CA LEU A 425 -23.25 36.38 4.43
C LEU A 425 -23.36 34.86 4.66
N GLY A 426 -22.50 34.37 5.56
CA GLY A 426 -22.59 33.05 6.16
C GLY A 426 -21.65 32.87 7.36
N MET A 427 -21.46 33.93 8.15
CA MET A 427 -21.11 33.72 9.57
C MET A 427 -22.35 33.12 10.24
N ASP A 428 -22.12 32.09 11.06
CA ASP A 428 -23.04 31.36 11.96
C ASP A 428 -23.28 29.91 11.58
N TRP A 429 -22.24 29.05 11.69
CA TRP A 429 -22.42 27.63 12.03
C TRP A 429 -21.28 27.07 12.90
N GLU A 430 -20.73 27.86 13.84
CA GLU A 430 -20.05 27.32 15.04
C GLU A 430 -21.05 26.73 16.08
N GLY A 431 -22.32 26.56 15.69
CA GLY A 431 -23.38 25.99 16.51
C GLY A 431 -23.75 24.52 16.26
N LEU A 432 -23.11 23.79 15.33
CA LEU A 432 -23.47 22.39 15.01
C LEU A 432 -22.31 21.38 15.00
N GLY A 433 -21.17 21.73 15.60
CA GLY A 433 -20.07 20.77 15.86
C GLY A 433 -20.14 20.10 17.24
N GLY A 434 -21.00 20.58 18.15
CA GLY A 434 -21.11 20.07 19.53
C GLY A 434 -22.08 18.90 19.71
N THR A 435 -22.88 18.58 18.70
CA THR A 435 -23.96 17.56 18.78
C THR A 435 -23.54 16.17 18.31
N GLY A 436 -22.25 15.95 18.02
CA GLY A 436 -21.71 14.61 17.67
C GLY A 436 -21.15 13.82 18.85
N ASN A 437 -20.79 14.49 19.96
CA ASN A 437 -20.19 13.84 21.13
C ASN A 437 -21.21 13.46 22.24
N GLY A 438 -22.48 13.85 22.08
CA GLY A 438 -23.57 13.54 23.02
C GLY A 438 -24.28 12.22 22.79
N GLN A 439 -24.06 11.53 21.66
CA GLN A 439 -24.74 10.25 21.34
C GLN A 439 -23.86 9.01 21.57
N GLY A 440 -22.58 9.17 21.89
CA GLY A 440 -21.66 8.07 22.24
C GLY A 440 -21.60 7.71 23.73
N GLN A 441 -22.28 8.48 24.60
CA GLN A 441 -22.37 8.22 26.04
C GLN A 441 -23.75 7.64 26.43
N THR A 442 -24.82 7.99 25.71
CA THR A 442 -26.16 7.42 25.92
C THR A 442 -26.29 5.96 25.48
N GLY A 443 -25.35 5.40 24.71
CA GLY A 443 -25.34 3.97 24.38
C GLY A 443 -24.70 3.10 25.46
N ARG A 444 -23.80 3.67 26.28
CA ARG A 444 -23.07 2.92 27.33
C ARG A 444 -23.81 2.86 28.66
N ASP A 445 -24.72 3.81 28.92
CA ASP A 445 -25.56 3.80 30.12
C ASP A 445 -26.73 2.81 30.04
N TRP A 446 -27.14 2.39 28.83
CA TRP A 446 -28.19 1.37 28.62
C TRP A 446 -27.68 -0.08 28.79
N GLU A 447 -26.37 -0.33 28.66
CA GLU A 447 -25.75 -1.64 28.96
C GLU A 447 -25.51 -1.87 30.46
N TRP A 448 -25.51 -0.81 31.27
CA TRP A 448 -25.42 -0.90 32.74
C TRP A 448 -26.81 -1.00 33.39
N THR A 449 -27.83 -0.31 32.87
CA THR A 449 -29.20 -0.42 33.40
C THR A 449 -29.90 -1.72 33.04
N GLY A 450 -29.50 -2.40 31.95
CA GLY A 450 -30.01 -3.73 31.61
C GLY A 450 -29.53 -4.85 32.55
N ARG A 451 -28.32 -4.72 33.13
CA ARG A 451 -27.77 -5.72 34.06
C ARG A 451 -28.30 -5.59 35.50
N ASP A 452 -28.73 -4.40 35.91
CA ASP A 452 -29.40 -4.20 37.21
C ASP A 452 -30.84 -4.76 37.23
N TRP A 453 -31.53 -4.80 36.08
CA TRP A 453 -32.88 -5.36 35.96
C TRP A 453 -32.92 -6.90 36.00
N GLU A 454 -31.84 -7.60 35.62
CA GLU A 454 -31.72 -9.07 35.77
C GLU A 454 -31.34 -9.52 37.19
N TRP A 455 -30.85 -8.61 38.04
CA TRP A 455 -30.60 -8.85 39.47
C TRP A 455 -31.85 -8.56 40.31
N THR A 456 -32.58 -7.49 40.02
CA THR A 456 -33.85 -7.18 40.71
C THR A 456 -35.00 -8.11 40.34
N GLY A 457 -34.99 -8.74 39.15
CA GLY A 457 -35.97 -9.75 38.77
C GLY A 457 -35.84 -11.09 39.54
N ARG A 458 -34.62 -11.46 39.97
CA ARG A 458 -34.38 -12.71 40.72
C ARG A 458 -34.67 -12.60 42.23
N ASP A 459 -34.66 -11.38 42.79
CA ASP A 459 -35.08 -11.14 44.18
C ASP A 459 -36.62 -11.17 44.35
N TRP A 460 -37.39 -10.86 43.30
CA TRP A 460 -38.86 -10.88 43.34
C TRP A 460 -39.47 -12.29 43.27
N GLU A 461 -38.78 -13.27 42.66
CA GLU A 461 -39.21 -14.69 42.68
C GLU A 461 -38.87 -15.39 44.01
N TRP A 462 -37.95 -14.85 44.82
CA TRP A 462 -37.65 -15.36 46.15
C TRP A 462 -38.62 -14.83 47.21
N THR A 463 -39.01 -13.55 47.10
CA THR A 463 -39.91 -12.88 48.06
C THR A 463 -41.39 -13.26 47.87
N GLY A 464 -41.77 -13.80 46.69
CA GLY A 464 -43.13 -14.26 46.39
C GLY A 464 -43.49 -15.65 46.94
N ASN A 465 -42.51 -16.46 47.33
CA ASN A 465 -42.73 -17.82 47.86
C ASN A 465 -42.65 -17.91 49.41
N GLU A 466 -42.36 -16.80 50.11
CA GLU A 466 -42.33 -16.73 51.58
C GLU A 466 -43.56 -16.03 52.22
N LEU A 467 -44.54 -15.58 51.43
CA LEU A 467 -45.76 -14.91 51.94
C LEU A 467 -47.07 -15.65 51.58
N GLY A 468 -46.98 -16.96 51.42
CA GLY A 468 -48.11 -17.90 51.23
C GLY A 468 -48.17 -18.99 52.30
N MET A 469 -48.03 -18.61 53.57
CA MET A 469 -48.45 -19.38 54.76
C MET A 469 -49.17 -18.43 55.70
N ASP A 470 -50.45 -18.19 55.41
CA ASP A 470 -51.61 -18.49 56.28
C ASP A 470 -52.90 -18.20 55.50
#